data_AF-A0A0G0TS66-F1
#
_entry.id   AF-A0A0G0TS66-F1
#
_cell.length_a   1.000
_cell.length_b   1.000
_cell.length_c   1.000
_cell.angle_alpha   90.00
_cell.angle_beta   90.00
_cell.angle_gamma   90.00
#
_symmetry.space_group_name_H-M   'P 1'
#
loop_
_entity.id
_entity.type
_entity.pdbx_description
1 polymer ?
#
loop_
_entity_poly.entity_id
_entity_poly.type
_entity_poly.pdbx_seq_one_letter_code
_entity_poly.pdbx_strand_id
1 'polypeptide(L)'
;METKKQSKELAKAFIKQLIALSTAGFGLVAALAWNNVIQETVTTYVKPYLAKGSGIISLLIYAIIITLLAVIITYNLTKISEKIEQKQ
;
A
#
# COMPACT_ATOMS: atom_id res chain seq x y z
N MET A 1 -43.25 -10.24 -3.42
CA MET A 1 -41.86 -10.74 -3.58
C MET A 1 -40.84 -9.60 -3.82
N GLU A 2 -41.25 -8.45 -4.36
CA GLU A 2 -40.35 -7.33 -4.71
C GLU A 2 -39.68 -6.66 -3.50
N THR A 3 -40.39 -6.45 -2.40
CA THR A 3 -39.86 -5.81 -1.18
C THR A 3 -38.69 -6.58 -0.55
N LYS A 4 -38.70 -7.93 -0.61
CA LYS A 4 -37.60 -8.77 -0.10
C LYS A 4 -36.37 -8.77 -1.02
N LYS A 5 -36.55 -8.53 -2.31
CA LYS A 5 -35.43 -8.42 -3.27
C LYS A 5 -34.76 -7.06 -3.12
N GLN A 6 -35.54 -6.00 -3.02
CA GLN A 6 -35.07 -4.63 -2.84
C GLN A 6 -34.27 -4.47 -1.53
N SER A 7 -34.72 -5.06 -0.42
CA SER A 7 -33.97 -5.00 0.85
C SER A 7 -32.62 -5.73 0.79
N LYS A 8 -32.54 -6.86 0.08
CA LYS A 8 -31.28 -7.57 -0.14
C LYS A 8 -30.30 -6.79 -1.00
N GLU A 9 -30.78 -6.14 -2.06
CA GLU A 9 -29.93 -5.29 -2.92
C GLU A 9 -29.40 -4.07 -2.14
N LEU A 10 -30.24 -3.45 -1.30
CA LEU A 10 -29.81 -2.36 -0.40
C LEU A 10 -28.76 -2.83 0.60
N ALA A 11 -28.96 -3.97 1.27
CA ALA A 11 -27.98 -4.53 2.19
C ALA A 11 -26.65 -4.85 1.48
N LYS A 12 -26.71 -5.40 0.27
CA LYS A 12 -25.53 -5.68 -0.56
C LYS A 12 -24.78 -4.40 -0.92
N ALA A 13 -25.48 -3.34 -1.32
CA ALA A 13 -24.87 -2.05 -1.62
C ALA A 13 -24.20 -1.43 -0.38
N PHE A 14 -24.87 -1.52 0.78
CA PHE A 14 -24.34 -1.02 2.06
C PHE A 14 -23.06 -1.77 2.47
N ILE A 15 -23.06 -3.11 2.43
CA ILE A 15 -21.86 -3.91 2.73
C ILE A 15 -20.73 -3.61 1.74
N LYS A 16 -21.03 -3.45 0.45
CA LYS A 16 -20.02 -3.07 -0.55
C LYS A 16 -19.38 -1.72 -0.21
N GLN A 17 -20.18 -0.75 0.23
CA GLN A 17 -19.68 0.56 0.64
C GLN A 17 -18.81 0.47 1.90
N LEU A 18 -19.22 -0.32 2.89
CA LEU A 18 -18.41 -0.55 4.10
C LEU A 18 -17.07 -1.21 3.76
N ILE A 19 -17.06 -2.22 2.89
CA ILE A 19 -15.82 -2.87 2.44
C ILE A 19 -14.90 -1.85 1.76
N ALA A 20 -15.44 -0.99 0.88
CA ALA A 20 -14.65 0.04 0.21
C ALA A 20 -14.05 1.04 1.19
N LEU A 21 -14.85 1.56 2.13
CA LEU A 21 -14.42 2.51 3.16
C LEU A 21 -13.36 1.89 4.08
N SER A 22 -13.59 0.67 4.58
CA SER A 22 -12.64 -0.04 5.43
C SER A 22 -11.34 -0.33 4.69
N THR A 23 -11.42 -0.79 3.44
CA THR A 23 -10.23 -1.08 2.63
C THR A 23 -9.41 0.18 2.37
N ALA A 24 -10.07 1.31 2.06
CA ALA A 24 -9.39 2.59 1.88
C ALA A 24 -8.74 3.07 3.18
N GLY A 25 -9.46 2.99 4.31
CA GLY A 25 -8.95 3.37 5.63
C GLY A 25 -7.74 2.53 6.04
N PHE A 26 -7.81 1.20 5.91
CA PHE A 26 -6.68 0.32 6.19
C PHE A 26 -5.54 0.49 5.20
N GLY A 27 -5.82 0.77 3.93
CA GLY A 27 -4.80 1.12 2.93
C GLY A 27 -3.98 2.34 3.34
N LEU A 28 -4.63 3.38 3.86
CA LEU A 28 -3.96 4.57 4.39
C LEU A 28 -3.09 4.23 5.61
N VAL A 29 -3.64 3.50 6.58
CA VAL A 29 -2.89 3.09 7.78
C VAL A 29 -1.68 2.23 7.40
N ALA A 30 -1.84 1.29 6.46
CA ALA A 30 -0.75 0.45 5.98
C ALA A 30 0.34 1.28 5.28
N ALA A 31 -0.04 2.26 4.45
CA ALA A 31 0.90 3.16 3.79
C ALA A 31 1.73 3.95 4.82
N LEU A 32 1.08 4.48 5.86
CA LEU A 32 1.75 5.20 6.95
C LEU A 32 2.69 4.28 7.76
N ALA A 33 2.25 3.06 8.07
CA ALA A 33 3.07 2.09 8.79
C ALA A 33 4.34 1.71 8.01
N TRP A 34 4.22 1.43 6.71
CA TRP A 34 5.37 1.14 5.86
C TRP A 34 6.33 2.31 5.72
N ASN A 35 5.81 3.53 5.57
CA ASN A 35 6.65 4.73 5.58
C ASN A 35 7.49 4.81 6.87
N ASN A 36 6.87 4.63 8.03
CA ASN A 36 7.56 4.69 9.31
C ASN A 36 8.61 3.59 9.45
N VAL A 37 8.28 2.34 9.06
CA VAL A 37 9.22 1.21 9.09
C VAL A 37 10.46 1.52 8.25
N ILE A 38 10.29 2.05 7.04
CA ILE A 38 11.43 2.36 6.16
C ILE A 38 12.26 3.50 6.77
N GLN A 39 11.63 4.56 7.28
CA GLN A 39 12.34 5.68 7.91
C GLN A 39 13.14 5.25 9.15
N GLU A 40 12.54 4.46 10.03
CA GLU A 40 13.21 3.94 11.23
C GLU A 40 14.34 2.97 10.86
N THR A 41 14.12 2.13 9.84
CA THR A 41 15.16 1.23 9.34
C THR A 41 16.37 2.00 8.82
N VAL A 42 16.15 3.03 8.01
CA VAL A 42 17.23 3.88 7.50
C VAL A 42 17.92 4.63 8.64
N THR A 43 17.15 5.18 9.59
CA THR A 43 17.71 5.91 10.72
C THR A 43 18.52 5.01 11.65
N THR A 44 18.08 3.79 11.90
CA THR A 44 18.70 2.87 12.85
C THR A 44 19.85 2.08 12.22
N TYR A 45 19.70 1.62 10.98
CA TYR A 45 20.66 0.71 10.34
C TYR A 45 21.54 1.36 9.28
N VAL A 46 21.23 2.57 8.80
CA VAL A 46 22.03 3.23 7.75
C VAL A 46 22.75 4.44 8.33
N LYS A 47 22.04 5.32 9.04
CA LYS A 47 22.60 6.56 9.58
C LYS A 47 23.84 6.37 10.47
N PRO A 48 23.97 5.34 11.34
CA PRO A 48 25.16 5.17 12.16
C PRO A 48 26.43 4.84 11.38
N TYR A 49 26.29 4.26 10.18
CA TYR A 49 27.40 3.94 9.29
C TYR A 49 27.82 5.14 8.43
N LEU A 50 27.05 6.23 8.45
CA LEU A 50 27.35 7.45 7.72
C LEU A 50 28.03 8.47 8.64
N ALA A 51 29.05 9.17 8.13
CA ALA A 51 29.76 10.19 8.90
C ALA A 51 28.82 11.30 9.43
N LYS A 52 29.10 11.81 10.64
CA LYS A 52 28.34 12.90 11.29
C LYS A 52 28.30 14.13 10.37
N GLY A 53 27.13 14.41 9.78
CA GLY A 53 26.90 15.51 8.83
C GLY A 53 26.14 15.12 7.55
N SER A 54 25.92 13.83 7.31
CA SER A 54 25.38 13.26 6.07
C SER A 54 23.84 13.10 6.01
N GLY A 55 23.07 14.04 6.59
CA GLY A 55 21.59 13.93 6.62
C GLY A 55 20.95 13.75 5.24
N ILE A 56 21.53 14.35 4.20
CA ILE A 56 21.08 14.23 2.80
C ILE A 56 21.28 12.82 2.24
N ILE A 57 22.37 12.14 2.62
CA ILE A 57 22.67 10.79 2.14
C ILE A 57 21.66 9.78 2.72
N SER A 58 21.27 9.97 3.98
CA SER A 58 20.19 9.18 4.60
C SER A 58 18.86 9.34 3.86
N LEU A 59 18.51 10.56 3.44
CA LEU A 59 17.29 10.84 2.67
C LEU A 59 17.36 10.25 1.26
N LEU A 60 18.53 10.28 0.61
CA LEU A 60 18.76 9.65 -0.69
C LEU A 60 18.58 8.13 -0.62
N ILE A 61 19.10 7.48 0.43
CA ILE A 61 18.94 6.02 0.61
C ILE A 61 17.47 5.68 0.86
N TYR A 62 16.77 6.45 1.70
CA TYR A 62 15.33 6.33 1.88
C TYR A 62 14.57 6.43 0.54
N ALA A 63 14.89 7.44 -0.27
CA ALA A 63 14.26 7.66 -1.58
C ALA A 63 14.49 6.49 -2.55
N ILE A 64 15.71 5.95 -2.61
CA ILE A 64 16.03 4.79 -3.46
C ILE A 64 15.24 3.56 -3.01
N ILE A 65 15.17 3.29 -1.70
CA ILE A 65 14.44 2.13 -1.16
C ILE A 65 12.96 2.21 -1.51
N ILE A 66 12.32 3.36 -1.31
CA ILE A 66 10.88 3.50 -1.61
C ILE A 66 10.61 3.39 -3.12
N THR A 67 11.48 3.93 -3.97
CA THR A 67 11.34 3.79 -5.43
C THR A 67 11.49 2.33 -5.87
N LEU A 68 12.46 1.60 -5.33
CA LEU A 68 12.63 0.17 -5.65
C LEU A 68 11.42 -0.65 -5.20
N LEU A 69 10.92 -0.41 -3.98
CA LEU A 69 9.70 -1.07 -3.50
C LEU A 69 8.50 -0.77 -4.39
N ALA A 70 8.31 0.49 -4.78
CA ALA A 70 7.23 0.87 -5.69
C ALA A 70 7.32 0.13 -7.02
N VAL A 71 8.51 0.11 -7.65
CA VAL A 71 8.73 -0.61 -8.91
C VAL A 71 8.45 -2.11 -8.76
N ILE A 72 8.95 -2.74 -7.68
CA ILE A 72 8.74 -4.17 -7.43
C ILE A 72 7.24 -4.47 -7.25
N ILE A 73 6.53 -3.71 -6.42
CA ILE A 73 5.12 -3.93 -6.14
C ILE A 73 4.30 -3.72 -7.42
N THR A 74 4.50 -2.60 -8.12
CA THR A 74 3.78 -2.29 -9.36
C THR A 74 4.05 -3.34 -10.43
N TYR A 75 5.30 -3.75 -10.64
CA TYR A 75 5.65 -4.80 -11.61
C TYR A 75 4.97 -6.13 -11.31
N ASN A 76 4.98 -6.56 -10.04
CA ASN A 76 4.31 -7.80 -9.65
C ASN A 76 2.79 -7.72 -9.82
N LEU A 77 2.18 -6.57 -9.49
CA LEU A 77 0.75 -6.34 -9.70
C LEU A 77 0.38 -6.38 -11.18
N THR A 78 1.18 -5.75 -12.06
CA THR A 78 0.98 -5.81 -13.51
C THR A 78 1.00 -7.25 -14.01
N LYS A 79 2.00 -8.05 -13.60
CA LYS A 79 2.11 -9.46 -13.98
C LYS A 79 0.94 -10.31 -13.49
N ILE A 80 0.40 -10.01 -12.30
CA ILE A 80 -0.79 -10.69 -11.77
C ILE A 80 -2.01 -10.29 -12.60
N SER A 81 -2.17 -9.01 -12.95
CA SER A 81 -3.28 -8.52 -13.76
C SER A 81 -3.32 -9.21 -15.13
N GLU A 82 -2.18 -9.25 -15.84
CA GLU A 82 -2.05 -9.91 -17.15
C GLU A 82 -2.44 -11.39 -17.08
N LYS A 83 -2.07 -12.09 -16.01
CA LYS A 83 -2.44 -13.50 -15.80
C LYS A 83 -3.92 -13.71 -15.55
N ILE A 84 -4.59 -12.77 -14.92
CA ILE A 84 -6.03 -12.84 -14.66
C ILE A 84 -6.80 -12.57 -15.97
N GLU A 85 -6.34 -11.60 -16.76
CA GLU A 85 -6.92 -11.25 -18.07
C GLU A 85 -6.73 -12.36 -19.11
N GLN A 86 -5.57 -13.02 -19.18
CA GLN A 86 -5.34 -14.15 -20.09
C GLN A 86 -6.15 -15.42 -19.77
N LYS A 87 -6.81 -15.48 -18.61
CA LYS A 87 -7.62 -16.62 -18.15
C LYS A 87 -9.13 -16.42 -18.32
N GLN A 88 -9.57 -15.24 -18.79
CA GLN A 88 -10.95 -14.97 -19.19
C GLN A 88 -11.12 -15.17 -20.69
#